data_AF-A0A7S1W9W4-F1
#
_entry.id   AF-A0A7S1W9W4-F1
#
_cell.length_a   1.000
_cell.length_b   1.000
_cell.length_c   1.000
_cell.angle_alpha   90.00
_cell.angle_beta   90.00
_cell.angle_gamma   90.00
#
_symmetry.space_group_name_H-M   'P 1'
#
loop_
_entity.id
_entity.type
_entity.pdbx_description
1 polymer ?
#
loop_
_entity_poly.entity_id
_entity_poly.type
_entity_poly.pdbx_seq_one_letter_code
_entity_poly.pdbx_strand_id
1 'polypeptide(L)'
;LVGPPPGYVGFDDPRSGQLTEAVRRRPYSVVVLDEIEKAHPEVLNLLLQVLEDGRLTDGKGRTVSFADCIVIMTSNVGSREILEQARGGGGYSEMRAAVQTQLQRRFRPEFINRIDEILVFRGLASAELREIARLGLRDAASRAEAAREEAALQGGGTGRPE
;
A
#
# COMPACT_ATOMS: atom_id res chain seq x y z
N LEU A 1 3.70 12.58 5.12
CA LEU A 1 2.24 12.53 4.85
C LEU A 1 1.68 13.91 4.50
N VAL A 2 1.58 14.84 5.46
CA VAL A 2 0.94 16.16 5.26
C VAL A 2 1.92 17.34 5.25
N GLY A 3 3.18 17.13 5.62
CA GLY A 3 4.19 18.19 5.71
C GLY A 3 4.06 19.01 7.01
N PRO A 4 5.16 19.56 7.54
CA PRO A 4 5.14 20.28 8.80
C PRO A 4 4.54 21.70 8.64
N PRO A 5 4.03 22.31 9.72
CA PRO A 5 3.49 23.68 9.70
C PRO A 5 4.60 24.75 9.56
N PRO A 6 4.24 26.01 9.24
CA PRO A 6 5.20 27.12 9.16
C PRO A 6 6.04 27.23 10.44
N GLY A 7 7.37 27.35 10.27
CA GLY A 7 8.32 27.49 11.39
C GLY A 7 8.98 26.20 11.87
N TYR A 8 8.67 25.04 11.27
CA TYR A 8 9.30 23.76 11.57
C TYR A 8 10.25 23.28 10.47
N VAL A 9 11.25 22.48 10.84
CA VAL A 9 12.21 21.88 9.89
C VAL A 9 11.47 21.05 8.84
N GLY A 10 11.75 21.31 7.56
CA GLY A 10 11.10 20.61 6.43
C GLY A 10 9.85 21.30 5.87
N PHE A 11 9.50 22.51 6.33
CA PHE A 11 8.38 23.31 5.82
C PHE A 11 8.49 23.65 4.32
N ASP A 12 9.71 23.96 3.88
CA ASP A 12 10.03 24.24 2.47
C ASP A 12 10.54 23.01 1.71
N ASP A 13 10.54 21.82 2.34
CA ASP A 13 10.98 20.60 1.66
C ASP A 13 9.96 20.25 0.55
N PRO A 14 10.36 20.14 -0.72
CA PRO A 14 9.49 19.72 -1.80
C PRO A 14 8.92 18.29 -1.63
N ARG A 15 9.46 17.49 -0.70
CA ARG A 15 8.92 16.18 -0.28
C ARG A 15 7.92 16.26 0.88
N SER A 16 7.73 17.43 1.47
CA SER A 16 6.68 17.66 2.47
C SER A 16 5.30 17.50 1.82
N GLY A 17 4.33 16.95 2.55
CA GLY A 17 2.99 16.74 1.99
C GLY A 17 2.91 15.69 0.88
N GLN A 18 3.82 14.70 0.86
CA GLN A 18 3.87 13.70 -0.22
C GLN A 18 2.51 13.07 -0.56
N LEU A 19 1.67 12.78 0.45
CA LEU A 19 0.34 12.21 0.21
C LEU A 19 -0.64 13.27 -0.31
N THR A 20 -0.72 14.41 0.37
CA THR A 20 -1.66 15.48 0.00
C THR A 20 -1.34 16.08 -1.36
N GLU A 21 -0.06 16.28 -1.71
CA GLU A 21 0.34 16.77 -3.02
C GLU A 21 0.15 15.73 -4.13
N ALA A 22 0.39 14.44 -3.85
CA ALA A 22 0.14 13.39 -4.83
C ALA A 22 -1.35 13.30 -5.20
N VAL A 23 -2.23 13.27 -4.20
CA VAL A 23 -3.68 13.21 -4.40
C VAL A 23 -4.20 14.51 -5.01
N ARG A 24 -3.70 15.69 -4.60
CA ARG A 24 -4.08 16.97 -5.22
C ARG A 24 -3.75 17.01 -6.72
N ARG A 25 -2.61 16.44 -7.12
CA ARG A 25 -2.21 16.39 -8.55
C ARG A 25 -2.96 15.31 -9.33
N ARG A 26 -3.36 14.22 -8.68
CA ARG A 26 -4.08 13.10 -9.28
C ARG A 26 -5.22 12.63 -8.34
N PRO A 27 -6.38 13.31 -8.36
CA PRO A 27 -7.47 13.01 -7.43
C PRO A 27 -8.06 11.61 -7.63
N TYR A 28 -8.15 11.16 -8.88
CA TYR A 28 -8.57 9.81 -9.25
C TYR A 28 -7.38 8.86 -9.11
N SER A 29 -7.23 8.24 -7.95
CA SER A 29 -6.07 7.39 -7.66
C SER A 29 -6.36 6.28 -6.68
N VAL A 30 -5.50 5.26 -6.70
CA VAL A 30 -5.44 4.23 -5.66
C VAL A 30 -4.33 4.63 -4.69
N VAL A 31 -4.67 4.80 -3.42
CA VAL A 31 -3.74 5.12 -2.34
C VAL A 31 -3.48 3.83 -1.55
N VAL A 32 -2.25 3.31 -1.63
CA VAL A 32 -1.85 2.12 -0.87
C VAL A 32 -1.06 2.55 0.37
N LEU A 33 -1.51 2.08 1.53
CA LEU A 33 -0.87 2.28 2.82
C LEU A 33 -0.45 0.92 3.37
N ASP A 34 0.85 0.72 3.47
CA ASP A 34 1.41 -0.58 3.85
C ASP A 34 1.65 -0.66 5.36
N GLU A 35 1.50 -1.86 5.94
CA GLU A 35 1.78 -2.18 7.35
C GLU A 35 1.20 -1.18 8.35
N ILE A 36 -0.10 -0.90 8.25
CA ILE A 36 -0.70 0.20 9.02
C ILE A 36 -0.63 -0.03 10.54
N GLU A 37 -0.46 -1.28 10.99
CA GLU A 37 -0.22 -1.61 12.39
C GLU A 37 1.12 -1.13 12.94
N LYS A 38 2.03 -0.65 12.09
CA LYS A 38 3.30 -0.04 12.52
C LYS A 38 3.19 1.48 12.65
N ALA A 39 2.10 2.07 12.15
CA ALA A 39 1.90 3.51 12.16
C ALA A 39 1.77 4.05 13.59
N HIS A 40 2.32 5.25 13.80
CA HIS A 40 2.13 6.00 15.03
C HIS A 40 0.65 6.41 15.19
N PRO A 41 0.09 6.48 16.42
CA PRO A 41 -1.31 6.86 16.63
C PRO A 41 -1.72 8.18 15.96
N GLU A 42 -0.84 9.16 15.87
CA GLU A 42 -1.12 10.42 15.17
C GLU A 42 -1.34 10.24 13.66
N VAL A 43 -0.64 9.29 13.04
CA VAL A 43 -0.86 8.94 11.62
C VAL A 43 -2.24 8.31 11.46
N LEU A 44 -2.64 7.42 12.38
CA LEU A 44 -3.96 6.80 12.35
C LEU A 44 -5.08 7.85 12.51
N ASN A 45 -4.87 8.88 13.35
CA ASN A 45 -5.84 9.99 13.49
C ASN A 45 -5.98 10.81 12.21
N LEU A 46 -4.89 11.06 11.48
CA LEU A 46 -4.96 11.71 10.17
C LEU A 46 -5.68 10.84 9.14
N LEU A 47 -5.47 9.53 9.18
CA LEU A 47 -6.18 8.59 8.32
C LEU A 47 -7.67 8.49 8.67
N LEU A 48 -8.04 8.58 9.95
CA LEU A 48 -9.45 8.68 10.35
C LEU A 48 -10.14 9.84 9.65
N GLN A 49 -9.52 11.03 9.63
CA GLN A 49 -10.07 12.19 8.93
C GLN A 49 -10.30 11.90 7.44
N VAL A 50 -9.36 11.22 6.79
CA VAL A 50 -9.50 10.81 5.37
C VAL A 50 -10.68 9.86 5.18
N LEU A 51 -10.80 8.84 6.05
CA LEU A 51 -11.82 7.81 5.96
C LEU A 51 -13.22 8.32 6.38
N GLU A 52 -13.30 9.36 7.21
CA GLU A 52 -14.55 9.97 7.64
C GLU A 52 -15.04 11.07 6.69
N ASP A 53 -14.19 12.05 6.41
CA ASP A 53 -14.58 13.27 5.68
C ASP A 53 -14.23 13.23 4.20
N GLY A 54 -13.49 12.21 3.74
CA GLY A 54 -12.94 12.16 2.39
C GLY A 54 -12.01 13.33 2.11
N ARG A 55 -11.36 13.89 3.14
CA ARG A 55 -10.50 15.08 3.05
C ARG A 55 -9.36 15.03 4.06
N LEU A 56 -8.26 15.70 3.73
CA LEU A 56 -7.12 15.87 4.63
C LEU A 56 -6.60 17.30 4.56
N THR A 57 -6.42 17.93 5.71
CA THR A 57 -5.83 19.28 5.79
C THR A 57 -4.35 19.17 6.11
N ASP A 58 -3.52 19.82 5.29
CA ASP A 58 -2.08 19.83 5.44
C ASP A 58 -1.59 20.84 6.49
N GLY A 59 -0.31 20.75 6.86
CA GLY A 59 0.30 21.67 7.83
C GLY A 59 0.31 23.15 7.38
N LYS A 60 0.05 23.41 6.09
CA LYS A 60 -0.07 24.76 5.51
C LYS A 60 -1.53 25.24 5.49
N GLY A 61 -2.47 24.48 6.06
CA GLY A 61 -3.89 24.79 6.11
C GLY A 61 -4.64 24.50 4.80
N ARG A 62 -4.03 23.79 3.85
CA ARG A 62 -4.66 23.45 2.57
C ARG A 62 -5.41 22.13 2.71
N THR A 63 -6.69 22.11 2.35
CA THR A 63 -7.50 20.90 2.36
C THR A 63 -7.50 20.22 0.99
N VAL A 64 -7.19 18.93 0.96
CA VAL A 64 -7.20 18.07 -0.23
C VAL A 64 -8.34 17.06 -0.11
N SER A 65 -9.07 16.83 -1.20
CA SER A 65 -10.14 15.83 -1.23
C SER A 65 -9.63 14.47 -1.71
N PHE A 66 -10.14 13.42 -1.06
CA PHE A 66 -9.93 12.00 -1.29
C PHE A 66 -11.23 11.31 -1.76
N ALA A 67 -12.27 12.08 -2.11
CA ALA A 67 -13.57 11.52 -2.50
C ALA A 67 -13.49 10.61 -3.74
N ASP A 68 -12.52 10.86 -4.62
CA ASP A 68 -12.26 10.08 -5.83
C ASP A 68 -11.10 9.08 -5.67
N CYS A 69 -10.66 8.83 -4.44
CA CYS A 69 -9.58 7.90 -4.14
C CYS A 69 -10.12 6.56 -3.63
N ILE A 70 -9.52 5.47 -4.09
CA ILE A 70 -9.65 4.16 -3.43
C ILE A 70 -8.48 4.02 -2.45
N VAL A 71 -8.78 3.91 -1.16
CA VAL A 71 -7.74 3.71 -0.13
C VAL A 71 -7.64 2.22 0.18
N ILE A 72 -6.46 1.65 -0.06
CA ILE A 72 -6.13 0.27 0.27
C ILE A 72 -5.12 0.28 1.42
N MET A 73 -5.43 -0.45 2.48
CA MET A 73 -4.55 -0.63 3.63
C MET A 73 -4.16 -2.09 3.75
N THR A 74 -2.88 -2.36 4.01
CA THR A 74 -2.42 -3.72 4.33
C THR A 74 -2.10 -3.79 5.82
N SER A 75 -2.24 -4.98 6.39
CA SER A 75 -1.79 -5.22 7.75
C SER A 75 -1.40 -6.68 7.93
N ASN A 76 -0.34 -6.90 8.72
CA ASN A 76 0.04 -8.24 9.14
C ASN A 76 -0.71 -8.71 10.40
N VAL A 77 -1.64 -7.92 10.93
CA VAL A 77 -2.46 -8.30 12.10
C VAL A 77 -3.30 -9.52 11.77
N GLY A 78 -3.30 -10.51 12.66
CA GLY A 78 -4.06 -11.75 12.47
C GLY A 78 -3.35 -12.81 11.61
N SER A 79 -2.13 -12.57 11.15
CA SER A 79 -1.40 -13.52 10.28
C SER A 79 -1.22 -14.90 10.93
N ARG A 80 -0.97 -14.94 12.25
CA ARG A 80 -0.82 -16.20 12.98
C ARG A 80 -2.14 -16.97 13.04
N GLU A 81 -3.23 -16.27 13.32
CA GLU A 81 -4.58 -16.82 13.39
C GLU A 81 -5.02 -17.36 12.04
N ILE A 82 -4.73 -16.65 10.95
CA ILE A 82 -4.99 -17.12 9.58
C ILE A 82 -4.29 -18.46 9.33
N LEU A 83 -3.00 -18.58 9.71
CA LEU A 83 -2.23 -19.82 9.53
C LEU A 83 -2.77 -20.96 10.41
N GLU A 84 -3.14 -20.69 11.66
CA GLU A 84 -3.70 -21.68 12.58
C GLU A 84 -5.05 -22.20 12.07
N GLN A 85 -5.95 -21.31 11.64
CA GLN A 85 -7.25 -21.69 11.07
C GLN A 85 -7.10 -22.45 9.75
N ALA A 86 -6.18 -22.03 8.87
CA ALA A 86 -5.92 -22.73 7.62
C ALA A 86 -5.42 -24.17 7.85
N ARG A 87 -4.58 -24.40 8.88
CA ARG A 87 -4.12 -25.75 9.25
C ARG A 87 -5.20 -26.60 9.89
N GLY A 88 -6.10 -25.99 10.64
CA GLY A 88 -7.23 -26.66 11.30
C GLY A 88 -8.40 -27.00 10.38
N GLY A 89 -8.33 -26.64 9.09
CA GLY A 89 -9.44 -26.81 8.15
C GLY A 89 -10.57 -25.79 8.34
N GLY A 90 -10.31 -24.70 9.06
CA GLY A 90 -11.27 -23.62 9.28
C GLY A 90 -11.65 -22.93 7.96
N GLY A 91 -12.93 -22.60 7.83
CA GLY A 91 -13.46 -21.85 6.69
C GLY A 91 -13.04 -20.38 6.72
N TYR A 92 -13.42 -19.66 5.65
CA TYR A 92 -13.18 -18.21 5.53
C TYR A 92 -13.84 -17.42 6.66
N SER A 93 -15.03 -17.83 7.07
CA SER A 93 -15.80 -17.22 8.16
C SER A 93 -15.02 -17.23 9.48
N GLU A 94 -14.44 -18.37 9.82
CA GLU A 94 -13.68 -18.59 11.05
C GLU A 94 -12.38 -17.78 11.03
N MET A 95 -11.67 -17.79 9.88
CA MET A 95 -10.51 -16.93 9.66
C MET A 95 -10.86 -15.45 9.83
N ARG A 96 -11.94 -14.99 9.20
CA ARG A 96 -12.38 -13.59 9.28
C ARG A 96 -12.74 -13.18 10.70
N ALA A 97 -13.43 -14.04 11.45
CA ALA A 97 -13.76 -13.78 12.84
C ALA A 97 -12.51 -13.68 13.74
N ALA A 98 -11.53 -14.56 13.52
CA ALA A 98 -10.27 -14.53 14.27
C ALA A 98 -9.46 -13.25 13.97
N VAL A 99 -9.34 -12.87 12.69
CA VAL A 99 -8.67 -11.62 12.28
C VAL A 99 -9.40 -10.39 12.82
N GLN A 100 -10.74 -10.37 12.76
CA GLN A 100 -11.54 -9.26 13.30
C GLN A 100 -11.26 -9.04 14.79
N THR A 101 -11.15 -10.12 15.56
CA THR A 101 -10.81 -10.05 16.99
C THR A 101 -9.44 -9.41 17.22
N GLN A 102 -8.44 -9.74 16.39
CA GLN A 102 -7.10 -9.15 16.51
C GLN A 102 -7.07 -7.68 16.07
N LEU A 103 -7.80 -7.34 15.01
CA LEU A 103 -7.93 -5.96 14.55
C LEU A 103 -8.55 -5.07 15.64
N GLN A 104 -9.61 -5.53 16.32
CA GLN A 104 -10.25 -4.80 17.42
C GLN A 104 -9.36 -4.64 18.66
N ARG A 105 -8.38 -5.52 18.85
CA ARG A 105 -7.37 -5.37 19.92
C ARG A 105 -6.27 -4.38 19.55
N ARG A 106 -5.91 -4.32 18.26
CA ARG A 106 -4.80 -3.48 17.78
C ARG A 106 -5.24 -2.06 17.45
N PHE A 107 -6.43 -1.90 16.90
CA PHE A 107 -6.98 -0.63 16.42
C PHE A 107 -8.22 -0.26 17.21
N ARG A 108 -8.44 1.05 17.34
CA ARG A 108 -9.63 1.56 18.01
C ARG A 108 -10.88 1.26 17.16
N PRO A 109 -12.04 0.99 17.78
CA PRO A 109 -13.26 0.63 17.04
C PRO A 109 -13.66 1.66 15.99
N GLU A 110 -13.49 2.96 16.26
CA GLU A 110 -13.85 3.98 15.27
C GLU A 110 -13.02 3.92 13.99
N PHE A 111 -11.77 3.44 14.04
CA PHE A 111 -10.97 3.22 12.82
C PHE A 111 -11.51 2.07 12.00
N ILE A 112 -11.77 0.93 12.65
CA ILE A 112 -12.28 -0.27 11.98
C ILE A 112 -13.67 -0.03 11.39
N ASN A 113 -14.51 0.74 12.09
CA ASN A 113 -15.87 1.06 11.63
C ASN A 113 -15.91 1.98 10.40
N ARG A 114 -14.77 2.56 9.98
CA ARG A 114 -14.64 3.37 8.78
C ARG A 114 -14.07 2.62 7.58
N ILE A 115 -13.75 1.34 7.76
CA ILE A 115 -13.30 0.48 6.68
C ILE A 115 -14.54 -0.18 6.06
N ASP A 116 -14.76 0.06 4.78
CA ASP A 116 -15.91 -0.50 4.05
C ASP A 116 -15.85 -2.04 3.99
N GLU A 117 -14.68 -2.58 3.64
CA GLU A 117 -14.47 -4.02 3.51
C GLU A 117 -13.09 -4.44 4.03
N ILE A 118 -13.07 -5.56 4.75
CA ILE A 118 -11.85 -6.21 5.23
C ILE A 118 -11.69 -7.54 4.49
N LEU A 119 -10.67 -7.61 3.65
CA LEU A 119 -10.29 -8.80 2.88
C LEU A 119 -9.24 -9.61 3.64
N VAL A 120 -9.53 -10.89 3.89
CA VAL A 120 -8.59 -11.80 4.57
C VAL A 120 -7.91 -12.69 3.54
N PHE A 121 -6.60 -12.54 3.40
CA PHE A 121 -5.80 -13.35 2.49
C PHE A 121 -5.46 -14.70 3.14
N ARG A 122 -5.77 -15.79 2.45
CA ARG A 122 -5.36 -17.13 2.87
C ARG A 122 -3.91 -17.37 2.43
N GLY A 123 -3.23 -18.26 3.15
CA GLY A 123 -1.92 -18.74 2.71
C GLY A 123 -2.01 -19.41 1.33
N LEU A 124 -1.02 -19.16 0.49
CA LEU A 124 -0.97 -19.69 -0.87
C LEU A 124 -0.78 -21.22 -0.85
N ALA A 125 -1.60 -21.92 -1.61
CA ALA A 125 -1.43 -23.34 -1.90
C ALA A 125 -0.21 -23.56 -2.80
N SER A 126 0.35 -24.77 -2.78
CA SER A 126 1.52 -25.11 -3.62
C SER A 126 1.26 -24.94 -5.13
N ALA A 127 0.02 -25.11 -5.57
CA ALA A 127 -0.38 -24.86 -6.95
C ALA A 127 -0.31 -23.35 -7.30
N GLU A 128 -0.86 -22.50 -6.44
CA GLU A 128 -0.85 -21.03 -6.59
C GLU A 128 0.59 -20.49 -6.56
N LEU A 129 1.41 -20.97 -5.61
CA LEU A 129 2.84 -20.62 -5.54
C LEU A 129 3.58 -20.97 -6.84
N ARG A 130 3.28 -22.13 -7.43
CA ARG A 130 3.90 -22.54 -8.71
C ARG A 130 3.48 -21.62 -9.85
N GLU A 131 2.23 -21.17 -9.89
CA GLU A 131 1.79 -20.20 -10.90
C GLU A 131 2.44 -18.84 -10.72
N ILE A 132 2.51 -18.35 -9.49
CA ILE A 132 3.18 -17.08 -9.16
C ILE A 132 4.66 -17.13 -9.55
N ALA A 133 5.35 -18.24 -9.24
CA ALA A 133 6.75 -18.43 -9.63
C ALA A 133 6.91 -18.42 -11.16
N ARG A 134 5.99 -19.04 -11.91
CA ARG A 134 5.99 -19.00 -13.38
C ARG A 134 5.80 -17.59 -13.93
N LEU A 135 4.89 -16.81 -13.35
CA LEU A 135 4.67 -15.41 -13.74
C LEU A 135 5.93 -14.58 -13.49
N GLY A 136 6.56 -14.73 -12.32
CA GLY A 136 7.82 -14.04 -12.00
C GLY A 136 8.97 -14.40 -12.95
N LEU A 137 9.09 -15.67 -13.33
CA LEU A 137 10.10 -16.11 -14.31
C LEU A 137 9.87 -15.52 -15.70
N ARG A 138 8.61 -15.44 -16.16
CA ARG A 138 8.28 -14.85 -17.46
C ARG A 138 8.61 -13.36 -17.52
N ASP A 139 8.24 -12.63 -16.47
CA ASP A 139 8.52 -11.20 -16.35
C ASP A 139 10.03 -10.92 -16.29
N ALA A 140 10.78 -11.73 -15.53
CA ALA A 140 12.25 -11.65 -15.50
C ALA A 140 12.89 -11.94 -16.87
N ALA A 141 12.40 -12.95 -17.60
CA ALA A 141 12.89 -13.28 -18.94
C ALA A 141 12.64 -12.13 -19.94
N SER A 142 11.43 -11.56 -19.93
CA SER A 142 11.07 -10.44 -20.80
C SER A 142 11.96 -9.21 -20.57
N ARG A 143 12.27 -8.87 -19.31
CA ARG A 143 13.21 -7.78 -19.01
C ARG A 143 14.63 -8.08 -19.48
N ALA A 144 15.08 -9.33 -19.37
CA ALA A 144 16.42 -9.72 -19.82
C ALA A 144 16.57 -9.64 -21.34
N GLU A 145 15.52 -9.99 -22.09
CA GLU A 145 15.49 -9.85 -23.54
C GLU A 145 15.52 -8.37 -23.95
N ALA A 146 14.67 -7.53 -23.37
CA ALA A 146 14.67 -6.09 -23.63
C ALA A 146 16.04 -5.45 -23.36
N ALA A 147 16.67 -5.80 -22.23
CA ALA A 147 18.01 -5.29 -21.90
C ALA A 147 19.10 -5.76 -22.87
N ARG A 148 18.99 -6.99 -23.42
CA ARG A 148 19.92 -7.51 -24.43
C ARG A 148 19.76 -6.78 -25.76
N GLU A 149 18.53 -6.49 -26.17
CA GLU A 149 18.23 -5.74 -27.39
C GLU A 149 18.77 -4.30 -27.30
N GLU A 150 18.57 -3.62 -26.17
CA GLU A 150 19.15 -2.29 -25.92
C GLU A 150 20.68 -2.29 -25.98
N ALA A 151 21.33 -3.28 -25.36
CA ALA A 151 22.79 -3.41 -25.38
C ALA A 151 23.34 -3.68 -26.80
N ALA A 152 22.63 -4.46 -27.60
CA ALA A 152 23.00 -4.74 -28.99
C ALA A 152 22.91 -3.49 -29.88
N LEU A 153 21.90 -2.63 -29.67
CA LEU A 153 21.73 -1.37 -30.40
C LEU A 153 22.81 -0.34 -30.03
N GLN A 154 23.25 -0.31 -28.77
CA GLN A 154 24.32 0.59 -28.31
C GLN A 154 25.73 0.12 -28.70
N GLY A 155 25.95 -1.20 -28.81
CA GLY A 155 27.23 -1.79 -29.22
C GLY A 155 27.54 -1.70 -30.72
N GLY A 156 26.56 -1.40 -31.57
CA GLY A 156 26.73 -1.31 -33.03
C GLY A 156 27.34 0.00 -33.56
N GLY A 157 27.62 0.99 -32.70
CA GLY A 157 28.05 2.34 -33.09
C GLY A 157 29.55 2.60 -33.13
N THR A 158 30.40 1.67 -32.70
CA THR A 158 31.86 1.89 -32.60
C THR A 158 32.63 0.99 -33.58
N GLY A 159 32.68 1.39 -34.85
CA GLY A 159 33.46 0.67 -35.87
C GLY A 159 33.74 1.44 -37.17
N ARG A 160 34.59 2.49 -37.08
CA ARG A 160 35.59 3.05 -38.06
C ARG A 160 35.14 3.42 -39.50
N PRO A 161 35.85 4.32 -40.27
CA PRO A 161 37.31 4.57 -40.36
C PRO A 161 37.69 6.08 -40.22
N GLU A 162 38.94 6.51 -40.01
CA GLU A 162 40.14 6.45 -40.89
C GLU A 162 41.41 6.00 -40.17
#